data_AF-A0A7S0WC68-F1
#
_entry.id   AF-A0A7S0WC68-F1
#
_cell.length_a   1.000
_cell.length_b   1.000
_cell.length_c   1.000
_cell.angle_alpha   90.00
_cell.angle_beta   90.00
_cell.angle_gamma   90.00
#
_symmetry.space_group_name_H-M   'P 1'
#
loop_
_entity.id
_entity.type
_entity.pdbx_description
1 polymer ?
#
loop_
_entity_poly.entity_id
_entity_poly.type
_entity_poly.pdbx_seq_one_letter_code
_entity_poly.pdbx_strand_id
1 'polypeptide(L)'
;SQLSKNDILYIGFNQDQSCFAVGCRTGFRVYNCSPFKETFSRELEGGGIRHVEMLFRCNIFALVGAANNGRFPPNKVIIWDDQRRKDIGELSFRHEVKSVRLRRDKVVVVIEYKVLVYKFSDLVC
;
A
#
# COMPACT_ATOMS: atom_id res chain seq x y z
N SER A 1 -13.74 -13.43 21.12
CA SER A 1 -13.51 -12.82 19.79
C SER A 1 -12.05 -12.41 19.69
N GLN A 2 -11.15 -13.36 19.43
CA GLN A 2 -9.71 -13.13 19.55
C GLN A 2 -9.10 -12.82 18.18
N LEU A 3 -8.98 -11.54 17.82
CA LEU A 3 -7.87 -11.14 16.95
C LEU A 3 -6.61 -11.21 17.82
N SER A 4 -5.66 -12.06 17.42
CA SER A 4 -4.43 -12.28 18.17
C SER A 4 -3.54 -11.02 18.12
N LYS A 5 -2.76 -10.82 19.19
CA LYS A 5 -2.14 -9.56 19.61
C LYS A 5 -1.14 -8.86 18.66
N ASN A 6 -0.87 -9.27 17.41
CA ASN A 6 0.17 -8.66 16.56
C ASN A 6 -0.08 -8.78 15.02
N ASP A 7 -1.27 -8.39 14.55
CA ASP A 7 -1.65 -8.51 13.13
C ASP A 7 -1.33 -7.27 12.27
N ILE A 8 -0.89 -6.16 12.87
CA ILE A 8 -0.61 -4.89 12.18
C ILE A 8 0.87 -4.82 11.79
N LEU A 9 1.12 -4.50 10.52
CA LEU A 9 2.47 -4.33 9.95
C LEU A 9 2.74 -2.87 9.54
N TYR A 10 1.69 -2.09 9.30
CA TYR A 10 1.78 -0.71 8.83
C TYR A 10 0.58 0.10 9.27
N ILE A 11 0.80 1.39 9.53
CA ILE A 11 -0.26 2.40 9.66
C ILE A 11 0.22 3.67 8.95
N GLY A 12 -0.64 4.28 8.14
CA GLY A 12 -0.33 5.56 7.49
C GLY A 12 -1.59 6.33 7.12
N PHE A 13 -1.57 7.64 7.37
CA PHE A 13 -2.63 8.53 6.90
C PHE A 13 -2.57 8.73 5.39
N ASN A 14 -3.71 9.00 4.79
CA ASN A 14 -3.72 9.62 3.46
C ASN A 14 -3.29 11.09 3.56
N GLN A 15 -3.13 11.74 2.41
CA GLN A 15 -2.49 13.05 2.24
C GLN A 15 -3.20 14.19 2.97
N ASP A 16 -4.53 14.11 3.13
CA ASP A 16 -5.36 15.10 3.82
C ASP A 16 -5.74 14.66 5.25
N GLN A 17 -5.16 13.55 5.75
CA GLN A 17 -5.40 12.97 7.08
C GLN A 17 -6.86 12.64 7.38
N SER A 18 -7.71 12.57 6.35
CA SER A 18 -9.13 12.25 6.49
C SER A 18 -9.40 10.75 6.58
N CYS A 19 -8.43 9.92 6.17
CA CYS A 19 -8.42 8.47 6.28
C CYS A 19 -7.04 7.97 6.69
N PHE A 20 -6.98 6.72 7.16
CA PHE A 20 -5.71 6.01 7.30
C PHE A 20 -5.85 4.56 6.84
N ALA A 21 -4.76 4.03 6.30
CA ALA A 21 -4.61 2.65 5.92
C ALA A 21 -3.83 1.87 6.99
N VAL A 22 -4.22 0.61 7.17
CA VAL A 22 -3.56 -0.35 8.05
C VAL A 22 -3.15 -1.56 7.21
N GLY A 23 -1.85 -1.83 7.14
CA GLY A 23 -1.34 -3.07 6.55
C GLY A 23 -1.36 -4.18 7.59
N CYS A 24 -1.79 -5.37 7.19
CA CYS A 24 -1.96 -6.54 8.07
C CYS A 24 -1.23 -7.77 7.52
N ARG A 25 -1.10 -8.82 8.34
CA ARG A 25 -0.52 -10.12 7.92
C ARG A 25 -1.30 -10.85 6.83
N THR A 26 -2.55 -10.50 6.60
CA THR A 26 -3.44 -11.13 5.61
C THR A 26 -3.97 -10.14 4.56
N GLY A 27 -3.47 -8.90 4.51
CA GLY A 27 -3.97 -7.89 3.56
C GLY A 27 -3.91 -6.48 4.13
N PHE A 28 -4.94 -5.67 3.91
CA PHE A 28 -5.00 -4.30 4.42
C PHE A 28 -6.42 -3.82 4.71
N ARG A 29 -6.54 -2.71 5.47
CA ARG A 29 -7.80 -2.08 5.85
C ARG A 29 -7.71 -0.57 5.72
N VAL A 30 -8.84 0.09 5.47
CA VAL A 30 -8.92 1.55 5.38
C VAL A 30 -10.01 2.05 6.34
N TYR A 31 -9.66 3.08 7.10
CA TYR A 31 -10.53 3.71 8.09
C TYR A 31 -10.73 5.19 7.75
N ASN A 32 -11.95 5.69 7.94
CA ASN A 32 -12.21 7.12 8.07
C ASN A 32 -11.77 7.60 9.45
N CYS A 33 -11.20 8.81 9.52
CA CYS A 33 -10.83 9.42 10.79
C CYS A 33 -12.05 10.03 11.50
N SER A 34 -12.97 10.64 10.75
CA SER A 34 -14.17 11.30 11.29
C SER A 34 -15.39 11.15 10.37
N PRO A 35 -16.51 10.57 10.88
CA PRO A 35 -16.56 9.75 12.08
C PRO A 35 -15.64 8.53 11.93
N PHE A 36 -15.07 8.06 13.04
CA PHE A 36 -14.20 6.89 13.01
C PHE A 36 -14.98 5.65 12.57
N LYS A 37 -14.61 5.08 11.42
CA LYS A 37 -15.30 3.92 10.85
C LYS A 37 -14.39 3.17 9.88
N GLU A 38 -14.42 1.84 9.95
CA GLU A 38 -13.85 1.02 8.87
C GLU A 38 -14.62 1.29 7.57
N THR A 39 -13.91 1.69 6.53
CA THR A 39 -14.49 1.89 5.21
C THR A 39 -14.55 0.56 4.48
N PHE A 40 -13.43 -0.16 4.45
CA PHE A 40 -13.35 -1.52 3.92
C PHE A 40 -12.07 -2.22 4.38
N SER A 41 -12.04 -3.54 4.16
CA SER A 41 -10.87 -4.39 4.30
C SER A 41 -10.71 -5.30 3.09
N ARG A 42 -9.47 -5.69 2.81
CA ARG A 42 -9.10 -6.64 1.76
C ARG A 42 -8.19 -7.69 2.35
N GLU A 43 -8.60 -8.94 2.20
CA GLU A 43 -7.71 -10.07 2.36
C GLU A 43 -6.98 -10.31 1.04
N LEU A 44 -5.67 -10.47 1.11
CA LEU A 44 -4.81 -10.69 -0.04
C LEU A 44 -4.05 -12.00 0.18
N GLU A 45 -4.19 -12.89 -0.79
CA GLU A 45 -3.42 -14.12 -0.82
C GLU A 45 -1.92 -13.82 -0.96
N GLY A 46 -1.09 -14.68 -0.38
CA GLY A 46 0.37 -14.58 -0.47
C GLY A 46 1.03 -13.95 0.76
N GLY A 47 0.30 -13.36 1.70
CA GLY A 47 0.83 -12.96 3.01
C GLY A 47 0.65 -11.48 3.33
N GLY A 48 1.50 -10.96 4.23
CA GLY A 48 1.28 -9.65 4.83
C GLY A 48 1.60 -8.47 3.93
N ILE A 49 0.94 -7.33 4.16
CA ILE A 49 1.22 -6.04 3.54
C ILE A 49 1.90 -5.13 4.56
N ARG A 50 3.14 -4.74 4.27
CA ARG A 50 3.99 -3.96 5.19
C ARG A 50 4.01 -2.46 4.88
N HIS A 51 3.47 -2.05 3.75
CA HIS A 51 3.29 -0.65 3.40
C HIS A 51 2.05 -0.49 2.52
N VAL A 52 1.18 0.44 2.89
CA VAL A 52 -0.05 0.78 2.17
C VAL A 52 -0.11 2.29 2.03
N GLU A 53 0.17 2.81 0.85
CA GLU A 53 0.07 4.24 0.57
C GLU A 53 -1.21 4.51 -0.24
N MET A 54 -2.08 5.36 0.30
CA MET A 54 -3.31 5.79 -0.37
C MET A 54 -3.01 6.92 -1.35
N LEU A 55 -3.75 7.01 -2.46
CA LEU A 55 -3.83 8.25 -3.23
C LEU A 55 -5.10 9.03 -2.84
N PHE A 56 -4.97 9.96 -1.90
CA PHE A 56 -6.08 10.71 -1.29
C PHE A 56 -7.20 9.76 -0.85
N ARG A 57 -8.42 9.98 -1.34
CA ARG A 57 -9.58 9.09 -1.15
C ARG A 57 -9.97 8.37 -2.45
N CYS A 58 -9.02 8.18 -3.36
CA CYS A 58 -9.23 7.38 -4.56
C CYS A 58 -9.19 5.88 -4.26
N ASN A 59 -9.56 5.07 -5.24
CA ASN A 59 -9.47 3.61 -5.26
C ASN A 59 -8.05 3.09 -5.56
N ILE A 60 -7.04 3.97 -5.56
CA ILE A 60 -5.67 3.66 -5.97
C ILE A 60 -4.77 3.58 -4.74
N PHE A 61 -4.05 2.47 -4.64
CA PHE A 61 -3.14 2.16 -3.54
C PHE A 61 -1.78 1.74 -4.09
N ALA A 62 -0.71 2.11 -3.39
CA ALA A 62 0.60 1.47 -3.58
C ALA A 62 0.84 0.48 -2.43
N LEU A 63 1.07 -0.77 -2.79
CA LEU A 63 1.25 -1.89 -1.86
C LEU A 63 2.67 -2.43 -1.93
N VAL A 64 3.24 -2.70 -0.76
CA VAL A 64 4.49 -3.46 -0.61
C VAL A 64 4.25 -4.57 0.40
N GLY A 65 4.54 -5.81 0.03
CA GLY A 65 4.33 -6.94 0.93
C GLY A 65 5.48 -7.14 1.92
N ALA A 66 5.19 -7.95 2.93
CA ALA A 66 6.16 -8.39 3.92
C ALA A 66 7.14 -9.43 3.34
N ALA A 67 8.17 -9.77 4.11
CA ALA A 67 9.05 -10.88 3.78
C ALA A 67 8.24 -12.17 3.56
N ASN A 68 8.65 -12.98 2.59
CA ASN A 68 7.99 -14.23 2.17
C ASN A 68 6.61 -14.05 1.51
N ASN A 69 6.23 -12.84 1.10
CA ASN A 69 5.03 -12.63 0.31
C ASN A 69 5.30 -12.82 -1.19
N GLY A 70 4.92 -13.98 -1.73
CA GLY A 70 5.19 -14.33 -3.13
C GLY A 70 4.47 -13.43 -4.14
N ARG A 71 3.26 -12.97 -3.81
CA ARG A 71 2.46 -12.09 -4.67
C ARG A 71 2.89 -10.62 -4.54
N PHE A 72 3.31 -10.20 -3.35
CA PHE A 72 3.76 -8.84 -3.07
C PHE A 72 5.20 -8.85 -2.50
N PRO A 73 6.24 -9.03 -3.33
CA PRO A 73 7.61 -9.03 -2.84
C PRO A 73 8.01 -7.71 -2.14
N PRO A 74 8.90 -7.73 -1.13
CA PRO A 74 9.30 -6.53 -0.38
C PRO A 74 10.12 -5.53 -1.21
N ASN A 75 10.61 -5.94 -2.38
CA ASN A 75 11.35 -5.12 -3.34
C ASN A 75 10.50 -4.70 -4.54
N LYS A 76 9.17 -4.84 -4.47
CA LYS A 76 8.25 -4.44 -5.52
C LYS A 76 7.15 -3.53 -4.95
N VAL A 77 6.85 -2.45 -5.67
CA VAL A 77 5.66 -1.62 -5.42
C VAL A 77 4.60 -2.04 -6.42
N ILE A 78 3.45 -2.50 -5.93
CA ILE A 78 2.27 -2.80 -6.75
C ILE A 78 1.31 -1.62 -6.68
N ILE A 79 0.89 -1.11 -7.84
CA ILE A 79 -0.19 -0.13 -7.94
C ILE A 79 -1.50 -0.92 -8.08
N TRP A 80 -2.31 -0.88 -7.03
CA TRP A 80 -3.56 -1.61 -6.90
C TRP A 80 -4.75 -0.68 -7.15
N ASP A 81 -5.64 -1.08 -8.04
CA ASP A 81 -6.97 -0.50 -8.20
C ASP A 81 -7.99 -1.35 -7.43
N ASP A 82 -8.48 -0.81 -6.32
CA ASP A 82 -9.42 -1.50 -5.44
C ASP A 82 -10.82 -1.65 -6.04
N GLN A 83 -11.25 -0.70 -6.87
CA GLN A 83 -12.54 -0.78 -7.55
C GLN A 83 -12.53 -1.92 -8.58
N ARG A 84 -11.42 -2.10 -9.30
CA ARG A 84 -11.23 -3.17 -10.28
C ARG A 84 -10.69 -4.48 -9.68
N ARG A 85 -10.27 -4.44 -8.41
CA ARG A 85 -9.62 -5.54 -7.68
C ARG A 85 -8.43 -6.14 -8.45
N LYS A 86 -7.58 -5.30 -9.01
CA LYS A 86 -6.43 -5.77 -9.80
C LYS A 86 -5.21 -4.85 -9.69
N ASP A 87 -4.07 -5.44 -10.02
CA ASP A 87 -2.82 -4.72 -10.23
C ASP A 87 -2.93 -3.96 -11.56
N ILE A 88 -2.65 -2.66 -11.55
CA ILE A 88 -2.68 -1.79 -12.74
C ILE A 88 -1.29 -1.28 -13.13
N GLY A 89 -0.26 -1.62 -12.35
CA GLY A 89 1.12 -1.24 -12.59
C GLY A 89 2.03 -1.78 -11.50
N GLU A 90 3.33 -1.88 -11.80
CA GLU A 90 4.33 -2.29 -10.82
C GLU A 90 5.68 -1.62 -11.05
N LEU A 91 6.45 -1.49 -9.97
CA LEU A 91 7.83 -1.06 -9.98
C LEU A 91 8.69 -2.07 -9.22
N SER A 92 9.70 -2.63 -9.88
CA SER A 92 10.60 -3.63 -9.30
C SER A 92 11.98 -3.03 -9.00
N PHE A 93 12.53 -3.35 -7.82
CA PHE A 93 13.79 -2.80 -7.34
C PHE A 93 14.77 -3.92 -6.95
N ARG A 94 16.06 -3.60 -6.94
CA ARG A 94 17.12 -4.52 -6.47
C ARG A 94 17.20 -4.62 -4.94
N HIS A 95 16.75 -3.57 -4.24
CA HIS A 95 16.74 -3.50 -2.78
C HIS A 95 15.30 -3.41 -2.29
N GLU A 96 15.08 -3.73 -1.01
CA GLU A 96 13.77 -3.56 -0.39
C GLU A 96 13.27 -2.12 -0.45
N VAL A 97 11.97 -1.98 -0.73
CA VAL A 97 11.27 -0.71 -0.64
C VAL A 97 11.07 -0.37 0.82
N LYS A 98 11.62 0.77 1.25
CA LYS A 98 11.50 1.26 2.63
C LYS A 98 10.28 2.15 2.82
N SER A 99 9.88 2.91 1.80
CA SER A 99 8.64 3.70 1.84
C SER A 99 8.16 4.06 0.43
N VAL A 100 6.87 4.34 0.30
CA VAL A 100 6.24 4.88 -0.91
C VAL A 100 5.44 6.11 -0.55
N ARG A 101 5.46 7.14 -1.40
CA ARG A 101 4.55 8.30 -1.34
C ARG A 101 3.87 8.51 -2.67
N LEU A 102 2.57 8.79 -2.63
CA LEU A 102 1.76 9.03 -3.81
C LEU A 102 1.33 10.50 -3.92
N ARG A 103 1.40 11.01 -5.15
CA ARG A 103 0.76 12.24 -5.60
C ARG A 103 0.02 11.93 -6.90
N ARG A 104 -0.92 12.79 -7.32
CA ARG A 104 -1.75 12.56 -8.53
C ARG A 104 -0.93 12.26 -9.80
N ASP A 105 0.28 12.80 -9.90
CA ASP A 105 1.13 12.70 -11.07
C ASP A 105 2.49 12.02 -10.79
N LYS A 106 2.74 11.57 -9.55
CA LYS A 106 4.05 11.05 -9.12
C LYS A 106 3.93 9.87 -8.16
N VAL A 107 4.85 8.91 -8.33
CA VAL A 107 5.13 7.87 -7.35
C VAL A 107 6.56 8.06 -6.87
N VAL A 108 6.73 8.27 -5.57
CA VAL A 108 8.05 8.42 -4.94
C VAL A 108 8.35 7.14 -4.17
N VAL A 109 9.44 6.48 -4.51
CA VAL A 109 9.87 5.22 -3.86
C VAL A 109 11.20 5.43 -3.17
N VAL A 110 11.25 5.10 -1.89
CA VAL A 110 12.46 5.17 -1.06
C VAL A 110 13.03 3.77 -0.90
N ILE A 111 14.28 3.60 -1.32
CA ILE A 111 15.11 2.43 -1.02
C ILE A 111 16.35 2.90 -0.25
N GLU A 112 17.13 1.97 0.31
CA GLU A 112 18.21 2.26 1.28
C GLU A 112 19.13 3.44 0.89
N TYR A 113 19.54 3.52 -0.38
CA TYR A 113 20.51 4.52 -0.85
C TYR A 113 19.96 5.48 -1.90
N LYS A 114 18.66 5.41 -2.24
CA LYS A 114 18.08 6.21 -3.33
C LYS A 114 16.63 6.56 -3.05
N VAL A 115 16.24 7.76 -3.50
CA VAL A 115 14.85 8.16 -3.67
C VAL A 115 14.58 8.26 -5.16
N LEU A 116 13.62 7.50 -5.65
CA LEU A 116 13.27 7.40 -7.06
C LEU A 116 11.90 8.04 -7.28
N VAL A 117 11.78 8.87 -8.30
CA VAL A 117 10.54 9.61 -8.61
C VAL A 117 10.09 9.23 -10.02
N TYR A 118 8.90 8.64 -10.10
CA TYR A 118 8.28 8.19 -11.35
C TYR A 118 7.05 9.03 -11.65
N LYS A 119 6.68 9.18 -12.93
CA LYS A 119 5.37 9.71 -13.28
C LYS A 119 4.32 8.61 -13.18
N PHE A 120 3.14 8.95 -12.67
CA PHE A 120 2.04 7.98 -12.55
C PHE A 120 1.59 7.44 -13.92
N SER A 121 1.64 8.29 -14.96
CA SER A 121 1.32 7.95 -16.35
C SER A 121 2.16 6.84 -16.94
N ASP A 122 3.38 6.64 -16.43
CA ASP A 122 4.34 5.68 -16.98
C ASP A 122 4.09 4.27 -16.41
N LEU A 123 3.19 4.14 -15.43
CA LEU A 123 2.93 2.91 -14.68
C LEU A 123 1.61 2.24 -15.05
N VAL A 124 0.63 3.03 -15.49
CA VAL A 124 -0.73 2.55 -15.75
C VAL A 124 -0.86 2.22 -17.23
N CYS A 125 -1.24 0.98 -17.51
CA CYS A 125 -1.57 0.49 -18.85
C CYS A 125 -3.02 0.73 -19.25
#